data_AF-A0A2R6J201-F1
#
_entry.id   AF-A0A2R6J201-F1
#
_cell.length_a   1.000
_cell.length_b   1.000
_cell.length_c   1.000
_cell.angle_alpha   90.00
_cell.angle_beta   90.00
_cell.angle_gamma   90.00
#
_symmetry.space_group_name_H-M   'P 1'
#
loop_
_entity.id
_entity.type
_entity.pdbx_description
1 polymer ?
#
loop_
_entity_poly.entity_id
_entity_poly.type
_entity_poly.pdbx_seq_one_letter_code
_entity_poly.pdbx_strand_id
1 'polypeptide(L)'
;HAQKNARANRDSEGNVRLLRRHFESTDDDVASLHFPSLQRGIGEFEAVRNAMNGADLTEETPAVRQRVNNGILEYIFVEHRGNFLVPPMDLRALPTPTGASR
;
A
#
# COMPACT_ATOMS: atom_id res chain seq x y z
N HIS A 1 4.06 -14.06 0.12
CA HIS A 1 3.61 -12.65 0.02
C HIS A 1 4.78 -11.66 -0.08
N ALA A 2 5.76 -11.71 0.83
CA ALA A 2 6.91 -10.78 0.84
C ALA A 2 7.73 -10.75 -0.47
N GLN A 3 7.96 -11.89 -1.12
CA GLN A 3 8.73 -11.97 -2.38
C GLN A 3 8.00 -11.35 -3.58
N LYS A 4 6.67 -11.56 -3.70
CA LYS A 4 5.83 -10.93 -4.73
C LYS A 4 5.84 -9.40 -4.56
N ASN A 5 5.73 -8.93 -3.32
CA ASN A 5 5.86 -7.50 -2.98
C ASN A 5 7.24 -6.95 -3.35
N ALA A 6 8.32 -7.67 -3.05
CA ALA A 6 9.67 -7.20 -3.34
C ALA A 6 9.90 -7.01 -4.84
N ARG A 7 9.36 -7.88 -5.69
CA ARG A 7 9.44 -7.76 -7.16
C ARG A 7 8.50 -6.69 -7.71
N ALA A 8 7.25 -6.67 -7.26
CA ALA A 8 6.23 -5.72 -7.74
C ALA A 8 6.53 -4.27 -7.34
N ASN A 9 7.19 -4.06 -6.19
CA ASN A 9 7.50 -2.74 -5.65
C ASN A 9 8.73 -2.07 -6.29
N ARG A 10 9.11 -2.49 -7.51
CA ARG A 10 10.20 -1.92 -8.29
C ARG A 10 9.67 -1.52 -9.67
N ASP A 11 10.12 -0.38 -10.18
CA ASP A 11 9.87 -0.01 -11.58
C ASP A 11 10.91 -0.65 -12.52
N SER A 12 10.82 -0.37 -13.81
CA SER A 12 11.75 -0.88 -14.83
C SER A 12 13.20 -0.44 -14.63
N GLU A 13 13.41 0.68 -13.93
CA GLU A 13 14.74 1.21 -13.59
C GLU A 13 15.23 0.68 -12.23
N GLY A 14 14.40 -0.09 -11.52
CA GLY A 14 14.71 -0.61 -10.20
C GLY A 14 14.44 0.38 -9.06
N ASN A 15 13.77 1.50 -9.30
CA ASN A 15 13.38 2.42 -8.22
C ASN A 15 12.24 1.81 -7.38
N VAL A 16 12.22 2.12 -6.08
CA VAL A 16 11.13 1.70 -5.19
C VAL A 16 9.86 2.49 -5.53
N ARG A 17 8.76 1.78 -5.78
CA ARG A 17 7.44 2.40 -6.05
C ARG A 17 6.75 2.92 -4.79
N LEU A 18 6.72 2.10 -3.73
CA LEU A 18 6.06 2.37 -2.46
C LEU A 18 7.03 2.30 -1.28
N LEU A 19 7.04 3.35 -0.46
CA LEU A 19 7.68 3.36 0.86
C LEU A 19 6.64 2.97 1.91
N ARG A 20 6.78 1.77 2.48
CA ARG A 20 5.85 1.26 3.50
C ARG A 20 6.35 1.58 4.90
N ARG A 21 5.45 2.00 5.78
CA ARG A 21 5.72 2.26 7.21
C ARG A 21 4.67 1.58 8.09
N HIS A 22 4.36 0.33 7.77
CA HIS A 22 3.36 -0.45 8.48
C HIS A 22 3.73 -0.69 9.94
N PHE A 23 2.70 -0.87 10.76
CA PHE A 23 2.79 -1.19 12.17
C PHE A 23 1.56 -1.97 12.60
N GLU A 24 1.75 -2.84 13.58
CA GLU A 24 0.73 -3.67 14.21
C GLU A 24 -0.07 -2.85 15.25
N SER A 25 -1.34 -3.17 15.42
CA SER A 25 -2.22 -2.56 16.42
C SER A 25 -3.12 -3.62 17.09
N THR A 26 -3.66 -3.28 18.25
CA THR A 26 -4.71 -4.02 18.95
C THR A 26 -5.90 -3.12 19.29
N ASP A 27 -6.13 -2.08 18.48
CA ASP A 27 -7.29 -1.19 18.62
C ASP A 27 -8.59 -2.01 18.63
N ASP A 28 -9.56 -1.56 19.43
CA ASP A 28 -10.86 -2.22 19.64
C ASP A 28 -10.78 -3.70 20.07
N ASP A 29 -9.69 -4.09 20.74
CA ASP A 29 -9.41 -5.47 21.17
C ASP A 29 -9.26 -6.46 20.00
N VAL A 30 -8.90 -5.93 18.81
CA VAL A 30 -8.71 -6.71 17.59
C VAL A 30 -7.27 -6.60 17.11
N ALA A 31 -6.59 -7.74 16.99
CA ALA A 31 -5.28 -7.80 16.35
C ALA A 31 -5.37 -7.32 14.89
N SER A 32 -4.69 -6.22 14.57
CA SER A 32 -4.83 -5.52 13.30
C SER A 32 -3.49 -5.01 12.76
N LEU A 33 -3.50 -4.61 11.49
CA LEU A 33 -2.34 -4.10 10.77
C LEU A 33 -2.70 -2.76 10.11
N HIS A 34 -1.99 -1.70 10.46
CA HIS A 34 -2.04 -0.45 9.72
C HIS A 34 -1.04 -0.49 8.58
N PHE A 35 -1.51 -0.23 7.36
CA PHE A 35 -0.69 -0.27 6.15
C PHE A 35 -0.58 1.09 5.45
N PRO A 36 0.11 2.09 6.04
CA PRO A 36 0.46 3.31 5.33
C PRO A 36 1.57 3.05 4.31
N SER A 37 1.37 3.60 3.11
CA SER A 37 2.39 3.71 2.08
C SER A 37 2.50 5.14 1.56
N LEU A 38 3.72 5.54 1.25
CA LEU A 38 4.01 6.78 0.54
C LEU A 38 4.53 6.45 -0.87
N GLN A 39 4.01 7.17 -1.85
CA GLN A 39 4.31 6.99 -3.26
C GLN A 39 4.17 8.34 -3.97
N ARG A 40 4.78 8.48 -5.16
CA ARG A 40 4.68 9.73 -5.95
C ARG A 40 3.27 9.98 -6.47
N GLY A 41 2.54 8.93 -6.82
CA GLY A 41 1.17 9.00 -7.31
C GLY A 41 0.39 7.74 -6.97
N ILE A 42 -0.94 7.82 -6.92
CA ILE A 42 -1.79 6.70 -6.51
C ILE A 42 -1.67 5.49 -7.47
N GLY A 43 -1.40 5.73 -8.75
CA GLY A 43 -1.21 4.66 -9.74
C GLY A 43 -0.08 3.69 -9.40
N GLU A 44 0.93 4.12 -8.66
CA GLU A 44 2.01 3.25 -8.16
C GLU A 44 1.47 2.20 -7.18
N PHE A 45 0.55 2.61 -6.30
CA PHE A 45 -0.08 1.70 -5.35
C PHE A 45 -0.98 0.70 -6.07
N GLU A 46 -1.74 1.17 -7.06
CA GLU A 46 -2.61 0.33 -7.87
C GLU A 46 -1.83 -0.71 -8.68
N ALA A 47 -0.71 -0.30 -9.28
CA ALA A 47 0.17 -1.20 -10.02
C ALA A 47 0.74 -2.31 -9.12
N VAL A 48 1.25 -1.96 -7.94
CA VAL A 48 1.75 -2.95 -6.97
C VAL A 48 0.63 -3.86 -6.50
N ARG A 49 -0.55 -3.32 -6.17
CA ARG A 49 -1.70 -4.11 -5.74
C ARG A 49 -2.19 -5.08 -6.82
N ASN A 50 -2.23 -4.65 -8.09
CA ASN A 50 -2.63 -5.50 -9.20
C ASN A 50 -1.61 -6.64 -9.42
N ALA A 51 -0.32 -6.33 -9.36
CA ALA A 51 0.74 -7.33 -9.45
C ALA A 51 0.71 -8.34 -8.27
N MET A 52 0.34 -7.89 -7.06
CA MET A 52 0.15 -8.77 -5.90
C MET A 52 -1.05 -9.70 -6.05
N ASN A 53 -2.14 -9.21 -6.65
CA ASN A 53 -3.34 -9.99 -6.92
C ASN A 53 -3.12 -11.05 -8.01
N GLY A 54 -2.05 -10.93 -8.80
CA GLY A 54 -1.63 -11.94 -9.76
C GLY A 54 -2.54 -12.03 -10.98
N ALA A 55 -2.98 -10.88 -11.53
CA ALA A 55 -3.78 -10.86 -12.76
C ALA A 55 -3.11 -11.61 -13.93
N ASP A 56 -1.77 -11.69 -13.95
CA ASP A 56 -1.02 -12.44 -14.99
C ASP A 56 -0.95 -13.97 -14.73
N LEU A 57 -1.32 -14.45 -13.54
CA LEU A 57 -1.28 -15.90 -13.22
C LEU A 57 -2.55 -16.64 -13.65
N THR A 58 -3.62 -15.93 -14.02
CA THR A 58 -4.87 -16.55 -14.46
C THR A 58 -4.84 -17.05 -15.91
N GLU A 59 -3.89 -16.59 -16.74
CA GLU A 59 -3.78 -17.02 -18.14
C GLU A 59 -2.98 -18.32 -18.32
N GLU A 60 -2.00 -18.60 -17.46
CA GLU A 60 -1.15 -19.80 -17.57
C GLU A 60 -1.61 -20.99 -16.73
N THR A 61 -2.53 -20.83 -15.76
CA THR A 61 -2.96 -21.95 -14.90
C THR A 61 -4.45 -21.83 -14.50
N PRO A 62 -5.37 -22.47 -15.24
CA PRO A 62 -6.82 -22.39 -15.00
C PRO A 62 -7.29 -22.90 -13.62
N ALA A 63 -6.43 -23.59 -12.87
CA ALA A 63 -6.71 -24.10 -11.54
C ALA A 63 -6.57 -23.05 -10.42
N VAL A 64 -5.92 -21.91 -10.69
CA VAL A 64 -5.73 -20.83 -9.72
C VAL A 64 -6.86 -19.82 -9.90
N ARG A 65 -8.07 -20.19 -9.45
CA ARG A 65 -9.15 -19.20 -9.28
C ARG A 65 -8.64 -18.14 -8.30
N GLN A 66 -8.78 -16.86 -8.63
CA GLN A 66 -8.27 -15.67 -7.89
C GLN A 66 -8.55 -15.61 -6.38
N ARG A 67 -9.32 -16.55 -5.83
CA ARG A 67 -9.75 -16.65 -4.44
C ARG A 67 -9.15 -17.82 -3.67
N VAL A 68 -8.36 -18.69 -4.33
CA VAL A 68 -7.67 -19.79 -3.67
C VAL A 68 -6.19 -19.61 -3.95
N ASN A 69 -5.36 -19.57 -2.91
CA ASN A 69 -3.90 -19.52 -2.98
C ASN A 69 -3.27 -18.11 -3.11
N ASN A 70 -3.95 -17.06 -2.63
CA ASN A 70 -3.36 -15.73 -2.45
C ASN A 70 -2.90 -15.45 -1.01
N GLY A 71 -2.56 -16.51 -0.27
CA GLY A 71 -1.67 -16.57 0.91
C GLY A 71 -1.97 -15.67 2.12
N ILE A 72 -2.00 -14.34 1.93
CA ILE A 72 -2.30 -13.35 2.98
C ILE A 72 -3.74 -12.82 2.89
N LEU A 73 -4.33 -12.78 1.69
CA LEU A 73 -5.67 -12.22 1.47
C LEU A 73 -6.78 -13.11 2.04
N GLU A 74 -6.45 -14.35 2.42
CA GLU A 74 -7.35 -15.27 3.12
C GLU A 74 -7.43 -14.95 4.62
N TYR A 75 -6.52 -14.13 5.17
CA TYR A 75 -6.38 -13.89 6.61
C TYR A 75 -6.42 -12.41 7.02
N ILE A 76 -6.28 -11.48 6.08
CA ILE A 76 -6.31 -10.04 6.35
C ILE A 76 -7.41 -9.39 5.50
N PHE A 77 -8.37 -8.77 6.17
CA PHE A 77 -9.48 -8.05 5.56
C PHE A 77 -9.26 -6.54 5.71
N VAL A 78 -9.60 -5.77 4.65
CA VAL A 78 -9.50 -4.31 4.68
C VAL A 78 -10.80 -3.74 5.22
N GLU A 79 -10.78 -3.24 6.45
CA GLU A 79 -11.93 -2.56 7.06
C GLU A 79 -12.03 -1.09 6.63
N HIS A 80 -10.89 -0.41 6.55
CA HIS A 80 -10.83 1.02 6.25
C HIS A 80 -9.74 1.35 5.22
N ARG A 81 -10.02 2.31 4.35
CA ARG A 81 -9.08 2.85 3.36
C ARG A 81 -9.25 4.36 3.25
N GLY A 82 -8.13 5.08 3.33
CA GLY A 82 -8.05 6.51 3.04
C GLY A 82 -6.88 6.82 2.11
N ASN A 83 -7.07 7.79 1.22
CA ASN A 83 -5.98 8.36 0.41
C ASN A 83 -5.78 9.81 0.86
N PHE A 84 -4.53 10.17 1.14
CA PHE A 84 -4.18 11.50 1.63
C PHE A 84 -3.06 12.08 0.77
N LEU A 85 -3.14 13.39 0.52
CA LEU A 85 -2.02 14.13 -0.07
C LEU A 85 -1.13 14.64 1.05
N VAL A 86 0.17 14.43 0.90
CA VAL A 86 1.19 14.94 1.83
C VAL A 86 1.93 16.06 1.11
N PRO A 87 1.50 17.33 1.26
CA PRO A 87 2.16 18.42 0.57
C PRO A 87 3.61 18.58 1.05
N PRO A 88 4.49 19.15 0.21
CA PRO A 88 5.80 19.64 0.63
C PRO A 88 5.67 20.55 1.85
N MET A 89 6.70 20.59 2.69
CA MET A 89 6.65 21.37 3.94
C MET A 89 6.30 22.84 3.71
N ASP A 90 6.76 23.43 2.59
CA ASP A 90 6.48 24.83 2.28
C ASP A 90 5.02 25.15 1.95
N LEU A 91 4.25 24.13 1.58
CA LEU A 91 2.82 24.23 1.29
C LEU A 91 1.95 23.70 2.43
N ARG A 92 2.55 23.19 3.51
CA ARG A 92 1.80 22.80 4.71
C ARG A 92 1.38 24.08 5.43
N ALA A 93 0.11 24.42 5.33
CA ALA A 93 -0.51 25.46 6.14
C ALA A 93 -0.62 24.97 7.60
N LEU A 94 0.48 25.03 8.34
CA LEU A 94 0.44 25.05 9.79
C LEU A 94 0.53 26.51 10.23
N PRO A 95 -0.20 26.92 11.28
CA PRO A 95 0.15 28.14 11.97
C PRO A 95 1.65 28.06 12.27
N THR A 96 2.40 29.12 11.97
CA THR A 96 3.75 29.26 12.51
C THR A 96 3.66 29.16 14.05
N PRO A 97 4.75 28.89 14.78
CA PRO A 97 4.71 28.90 16.25
C PRO A 97 4.11 30.17 16.87
N THR A 98 4.03 31.26 16.09
CA THR A 98 3.43 32.55 16.43
C THR A 98 2.03 32.79 15.84
N GLY A 99 1.44 31.82 15.14
CA GLY A 99 0.07 31.88 14.61
C GLY A 99 -0.09 32.64 13.28
N ALA A 100 0.98 33.16 12.68
CA ALA A 100 0.91 33.80 11.37
C ALA A 100 0.86 32.74 10.26
N SER A 101 0.01 32.95 9.23
CA SER A 101 0.12 32.22 7.97
C SER A 101 1.42 32.59 7.27
N ARG A 102 2.06 31.61 6.65
CA ARG A 102 3.33 31.77 5.94
C ARG A 102 3.20 32.65 4.69
#